data_AF-A0A3D1J142-F1
#
_entry.id   AF-A0A3D1J142-F1
#
_cell.length_a   1.000
_cell.length_b   1.000
_cell.length_c   1.000
_cell.angle_alpha   90.00
_cell.angle_beta   90.00
_cell.angle_gamma   90.00
#
_symmetry.space_group_name_H-M   'P 1'
#
loop_
_entity.id
_entity.type
_entity.pdbx_description
1 polymer ?
#
loop_
_entity_poly.entity_id
_entity_poly.type
_entity_poly.pdbx_seq_one_letter_code
_entity_poly.pdbx_strand_id
1 'polypeptide(L)'
;GARTVFRSAIAVFLTGSLMCAVSSSLVAFVAARFLQGIGGAMMVPVGRIVIFRSVPRTELVKAISFLTIPSQLGPVIGPVLGGFITTYYHWRWIFLINVPISILGMYLASRY
;
A
#
# COMPACT_ATOMS: atom_id res chain seq x y z
N GLY A 1 19.66 -0.94 -1.07
CA GLY A 1 19.44 0.50 -1.31
C GLY A 1 17.96 0.81 -1.36
N ALA A 2 17.41 1.20 -2.52
CA ALA A 2 15.99 1.54 -2.66
C ALA A 2 15.01 0.35 -2.50
N ARG A 3 15.38 -0.81 -3.05
CA ARG A 3 14.59 -2.05 -2.98
C ARG A 3 14.35 -2.55 -1.54
N THR A 4 15.39 -2.46 -0.70
CA THR A 4 15.32 -2.81 0.73
C THR A 4 14.38 -1.86 1.48
N VAL A 5 14.48 -0.55 1.21
CA VAL A 5 13.60 0.47 1.81
C VAL A 5 12.15 0.28 1.35
N PHE A 6 11.93 -0.09 0.08
CA PHE A 6 10.60 -0.41 -0.42
C PHE A 6 10.00 -1.62 0.29
N ARG A 7 10.79 -2.70 0.44
CA ARG A 7 10.38 -3.90 1.17
C ARG A 7 10.09 -3.62 2.64
N SER A 8 10.91 -2.81 3.32
CA SER A 8 10.64 -2.43 4.71
C SER A 8 9.40 -1.56 4.83
N ALA A 9 9.16 -0.64 3.89
CA ALA A 9 7.94 0.17 3.86
C ALA A 9 6.69 -0.72 3.69
N ILE A 10 6.74 -1.71 2.80
CA ILE A 10 5.68 -2.72 2.64
C ILE A 10 5.49 -3.55 3.91
N ALA A 11 6.57 -3.98 4.55
CA ALA A 11 6.49 -4.74 5.78
C ALA A 11 5.83 -3.93 6.91
N VAL A 12 6.20 -2.66 7.08
CA VAL A 12 5.61 -1.74 8.07
C VAL A 12 4.13 -1.49 7.78
N PHE A 13 3.76 -1.31 6.51
CA PHE A 13 2.37 -1.14 6.11
C PHE A 13 1.54 -2.39 6.38
N LEU A 14 2.09 -3.57 6.05
CA LEU A 14 1.48 -4.87 6.28
C LEU A 14 1.24 -5.13 7.77
N THR A 15 2.25 -4.93 8.62
CA THR A 15 2.12 -5.11 10.07
C THR A 15 1.11 -4.13 10.66
N GLY A 16 1.16 -2.85 10.26
CA GLY A 16 0.16 -1.85 10.65
C GLY A 16 -1.26 -2.24 10.24
N SER A 17 -1.44 -2.79 9.03
CA SER A 17 -2.75 -3.27 8.56
C SER A 17 -3.25 -4.46 9.38
N LEU A 18 -2.37 -5.40 9.72
CA LEU A 18 -2.73 -6.55 10.55
C LEU A 18 -3.09 -6.14 11.98
N MET A 19 -2.35 -5.17 12.55
CA MET A 19 -2.66 -4.59 13.85
C MET A 19 -4.00 -3.85 13.85
N CYS A 20 -4.31 -3.09 12.79
CA CYS A 20 -5.63 -2.48 12.62
C CYS A 20 -6.75 -3.52 12.49
N ALA A 21 -6.47 -4.64 11.81
CA ALA A 21 -7.42 -5.73 11.68
C ALA A 21 -7.65 -6.46 13.00
N VAL A 22 -6.67 -6.58 13.89
CA VAL A 22 -6.81 -7.29 15.19
C VAL A 22 -7.24 -6.37 16.33
N SER A 23 -7.08 -5.05 16.19
CA SER A 23 -7.34 -4.09 17.27
C SER A 23 -8.76 -4.16 17.83
N SER A 24 -8.85 -4.23 19.16
CA SER A 24 -10.09 -4.22 19.93
C SER A 24 -10.36 -2.89 20.65
N SER A 25 -9.40 -1.96 20.64
CA SER A 25 -9.53 -0.64 21.27
C SER A 25 -9.21 0.49 20.30
N LEU A 26 -9.87 1.65 20.49
CA LEU A 26 -9.69 2.82 19.64
C LEU A 26 -8.24 3.33 19.65
N VAL A 27 -7.61 3.34 20.82
CA VAL A 27 -6.21 3.81 20.96
C VAL A 27 -5.25 2.91 20.19
N ALA A 28 -5.41 1.57 20.31
CA ALA A 28 -4.58 0.63 19.57
C ALA A 28 -4.80 0.75 18.05
N PHE A 29 -6.05 0.97 17.63
CA PHE A 29 -6.40 1.20 16.24
C PHE A 29 -5.73 2.46 15.67
N VAL A 30 -5.79 3.58 16.39
CA VAL A 30 -5.15 4.84 15.98
C VAL A 30 -3.63 4.70 15.90
N ALA A 31 -3.00 4.06 16.89
CA ALA A 31 -1.56 3.80 16.87
C ALA A 31 -1.16 2.93 15.67
N ALA A 32 -1.93 1.87 15.38
CA ALA A 32 -1.71 1.01 14.23
C ALA A 32 -1.89 1.76 12.89
N ARG A 33 -2.86 2.68 12.80
CA ARG A 33 -3.05 3.55 11.63
C ARG A 33 -1.90 4.52 11.42
N PHE A 34 -1.32 5.04 12.51
CA PHE A 34 -0.14 5.87 12.44
C PHE A 34 1.05 5.09 11.86
N LEU A 35 1.29 3.87 12.38
CA LEU A 35 2.33 2.98 11.87
C LEU A 35 2.10 2.62 10.39
N GLN A 36 0.87 2.29 10.03
CA GLN A 36 0.48 2.00 8.65
C GLN A 36 0.70 3.23 7.74
N GLY A 37 0.36 4.43 8.21
CA GLY A 37 0.56 5.69 7.50
C GLY A 37 2.03 5.96 7.19
N ILE A 38 2.93 5.69 8.14
CA ILE A 38 4.38 5.78 7.94
C ILE A 38 4.83 4.86 6.80
N GLY A 39 4.38 3.60 6.80
CA GLY A 39 4.67 2.64 5.73
C GLY A 39 4.17 3.13 4.36
N GLY A 40 2.93 3.63 4.30
CA GLY A 40 2.31 4.12 3.06
C GLY A 40 2.98 5.37 2.50
N ALA A 41 3.38 6.32 3.35
CA ALA A 41 4.05 7.54 2.93
C ALA A 41 5.41 7.26 2.26
N MET A 42 6.11 6.21 2.70
CA MET A 42 7.40 5.81 2.11
C MET A 42 7.25 5.08 0.77
N MET A 43 6.12 4.41 0.51
CA MET A 43 5.91 3.64 -0.73
C MET A 43 5.90 4.50 -1.99
N VAL A 44 5.28 5.69 -1.94
CA VAL A 44 5.15 6.58 -3.11
C VAL A 44 6.50 7.10 -3.62
N PRO A 45 7.34 7.77 -2.80
CA PRO A 45 8.63 8.27 -3.27
C PRO A 45 9.60 7.13 -3.62
N VAL A 46 9.62 6.04 -2.84
CA VAL A 46 10.52 4.91 -3.11
C VAL A 46 10.10 4.15 -4.36
N GLY A 47 8.80 3.95 -4.60
CA GLY A 47 8.29 3.35 -5.83
C GLY A 47 8.68 4.13 -7.08
N ARG A 48 8.60 5.47 -7.02
CA ARG A 48 9.09 6.35 -8.09
C ARG A 48 10.59 6.18 -8.32
N ILE A 49 11.41 6.15 -7.26
CA ILE A 49 12.87 5.97 -7.36
C ILE A 49 13.23 4.62 -8.01
N VAL A 50 12.50 3.55 -7.67
CA VAL A 50 12.73 2.21 -8.26
C VAL A 50 12.47 2.26 -9.77
N ILE A 51 11.35 2.83 -10.21
CA ILE A 51 11.03 2.97 -11.65
C ILE A 51 12.09 3.80 -12.38
N PHE A 52 12.54 4.92 -11.79
CA PHE A 52 13.58 5.76 -12.36
C PHE A 52 14.91 5.04 -12.57
N ARG A 53 15.22 4.03 -11.74
CA ARG A 53 16.45 3.23 -11.85
C ARG A 53 16.30 2.00 -12.74
N SER A 54 15.08 1.47 -12.86
CA SER A 54 14.81 0.22 -13.58
C SER A 54 14.35 0.41 -15.03
N VAL A 55 13.86 1.60 -15.41
CA VAL A 55 13.28 1.87 -16.74
C VAL A 55 14.18 2.84 -17.53
N PRO A 56 14.49 2.56 -18.82
CA PRO A 56 15.25 3.47 -19.67
C PRO A 56 14.52 4.80 -19.90
N ARG A 57 15.27 5.90 -20.12
CA ARG A 57 14.71 7.27 -20.16
C ARG A 57 13.59 7.47 -21.18
N THR A 58 13.63 6.74 -22.29
CA THR A 58 12.61 6.74 -23.35
C THR A 58 11.25 6.19 -22.88
N GLU A 59 11.22 5.33 -21.86
CA GLU A 59 9.99 4.74 -21.33
C GLU A 59 9.55 5.32 -19.97
N LEU A 60 10.33 6.23 -19.37
CA LEU A 60 10.00 6.84 -18.09
C LEU A 60 8.64 7.53 -18.08
N VAL A 61 8.31 8.27 -19.16
CA VAL A 61 7.00 8.95 -19.26
C VAL A 61 5.86 7.92 -19.24
N LYS A 62 6.03 6.80 -19.96
CA LYS A 62 5.04 5.71 -19.99
C LYS A 62 4.91 5.05 -18.61
N ALA A 63 6.03 4.77 -17.94
CA ALA A 63 6.05 4.15 -16.61
C ALA A 63 5.44 5.06 -15.53
N ILE A 64 5.70 6.37 -15.59
CA ILE A 64 5.10 7.36 -14.68
C ILE A 64 3.59 7.46 -14.94
N SER A 65 3.13 7.43 -16.20
CA SER A 65 1.70 7.39 -16.51
C SER A 65 1.01 6.16 -15.90
N PHE A 66 1.68 5.01 -15.92
CA PHE A 66 1.18 3.80 -15.23
C PHE A 66 1.11 3.95 -13.71
N LEU A 67 1.98 4.75 -13.08
CA LEU A 67 1.89 5.06 -11.63
C LEU A 67 0.70 5.96 -11.30
N THR A 68 0.27 6.81 -12.23
CA THR A 68 -0.82 7.77 -12.01
C THR A 68 -2.20 7.11 -12.12
N ILE A 69 -2.33 6.01 -12.87
CA ILE A 69 -3.61 5.31 -13.03
C ILE A 69 -4.14 4.80 -11.66
N PRO A 70 -3.38 4.05 -10.86
CA PRO A 70 -3.82 3.63 -9.53
C PRO A 70 -4.12 4.79 -8.58
N SER A 71 -3.38 5.90 -8.68
CA SER A 71 -3.59 7.04 -7.78
C SER A 71 -4.91 7.75 -8.05
N GLN A 72 -5.41 7.73 -9.29
CA GLN A 72 -6.71 8.30 -9.64
C GLN A 72 -7.86 7.32 -9.41
N LEU A 73 -7.63 6.03 -9.68
CA LEU A 73 -8.65 5.00 -9.47
C LEU A 73 -8.86 4.70 -7.98
N GLY A 74 -7.83 4.82 -7.14
CA GLY A 74 -7.92 4.57 -5.70
C GLY A 74 -9.03 5.35 -5.01
N PRO A 75 -9.09 6.69 -5.14
CA PRO A 75 -10.16 7.52 -4.58
C PRO A 75 -11.56 7.24 -5.14
N VAL A 76 -11.66 6.75 -6.39
CA VAL A 76 -12.96 6.44 -7.02
C VAL A 76 -13.49 5.09 -6.54
N ILE A 77 -12.64 4.08 -6.54
CA ILE A 77 -13.01 2.70 -6.19
C ILE A 77 -13.06 2.52 -4.67
N GLY A 78 -12.22 3.25 -3.92
CA GLY A 78 -12.08 3.14 -2.47
C GLY A 78 -13.40 3.27 -1.70
N PRO A 79 -14.20 4.35 -1.90
CA PRO A 79 -15.49 4.52 -1.25
C PRO A 79 -16.52 3.45 -1.63
N VAL A 80 -16.53 3.03 -2.90
CA VAL A 80 -17.46 2.00 -3.39
C VAL A 80 -17.14 0.64 -2.76
N LEU A 81 -15.88 0.21 -2.81
CA LEU A 81 -15.43 -1.02 -2.16
C LEU A 81 -15.58 -0.94 -0.64
N GLY A 82 -15.16 0.17 -0.02
CA GLY A 82 -15.25 0.38 1.41
C GLY A 82 -16.69 0.35 1.90
N GLY A 83 -17.60 1.06 1.22
CA GLY A 83 -19.03 1.06 1.50
C GLY A 83 -19.66 -0.32 1.36
N PHE A 84 -19.34 -1.05 0.29
CA PHE A 84 -19.79 -2.42 0.09
C PHE A 84 -19.31 -3.34 1.23
N ILE A 85 -18.01 -3.27 1.56
CA ILE A 85 -17.43 -4.07 2.64
C ILE A 85 -18.06 -3.73 4.00
N THR A 86 -18.27 -2.47 4.33
CA THR A 86 -18.90 -2.10 5.61
C THR A 86 -20.39 -2.40 5.69
N THR A 87 -21.06 -2.50 4.54
CA THR A 87 -22.50 -2.78 4.47
C THR A 87 -22.78 -4.29 4.60
N TYR A 88 -21.98 -5.13 3.93
CA TYR A 88 -22.18 -6.58 3.90
C TYR A 88 -21.24 -7.38 4.82
N TYR A 89 -20.10 -6.79 5.20
CA TYR A 89 -19.05 -7.42 6.01
C TYR A 89 -18.61 -6.50 7.17
N HIS A 90 -17.62 -6.96 7.94
CA HIS A 90 -16.98 -6.16 8.97
C HIS A 90 -15.97 -5.15 8.38
N TRP A 91 -15.94 -3.93 8.90
CA TRP A 91 -14.95 -2.88 8.54
C TRP A 91 -13.48 -3.36 8.58
N ARG A 92 -13.18 -4.35 9.43
CA ARG A 92 -11.84 -4.97 9.59
C ARG A 92 -11.33 -5.56 8.27
N TRP A 93 -12.23 -5.98 7.37
CA TRP A 93 -11.90 -6.52 6.06
C TRP A 93 -11.21 -5.50 5.14
N ILE A 94 -11.45 -4.20 5.33
CA ILE A 94 -10.74 -3.14 4.60
C ILE A 94 -9.23 -3.25 4.86
N PHE A 95 -8.84 -3.63 6.07
CA PHE A 95 -7.43 -3.82 6.44
C PHE A 95 -6.89 -5.19 6.02
N LEU A 96 -7.73 -6.22 5.98
CA LEU A 96 -7.33 -7.55 5.53
C LEU A 96 -7.07 -7.59 4.03
N ILE A 97 -7.79 -6.84 3.20
CA ILE A 97 -7.56 -6.76 1.75
C ILE A 97 -6.17 -6.21 1.42
N ASN A 98 -5.62 -5.33 2.27
CA ASN A 98 -4.27 -4.82 2.11
C ASN A 98 -3.18 -5.89 2.30
N VAL A 99 -3.47 -6.97 3.04
CA VAL A 99 -2.50 -8.04 3.33
C VAL A 99 -2.05 -8.78 2.06
N PRO A 100 -2.93 -9.39 1.23
CA PRO A 100 -2.51 -10.07 0.01
C PRO A 100 -1.85 -9.09 -0.99
N ILE A 101 -2.33 -7.85 -1.07
CA ILE A 101 -1.75 -6.81 -1.93
C ILE A 101 -0.31 -6.49 -1.49
N SER A 102 -0.08 -6.35 -0.19
CA SER A 102 1.25 -6.07 0.37
C SER A 102 2.19 -7.25 0.16
N ILE A 103 1.71 -8.49 0.33
CA ILE A 103 2.52 -9.70 0.07
C ILE A 103 2.91 -9.79 -1.41
N LEU A 104 1.97 -9.57 -2.33
CA LEU A 104 2.24 -9.54 -3.76
C LEU A 104 3.26 -8.44 -4.12
N GLY A 105 3.09 -7.23 -3.59
CA GLY A 105 4.03 -6.14 -3.80
C GLY A 105 5.43 -6.46 -3.28
N MET A 106 5.52 -7.10 -2.11
CA MET A 106 6.80 -7.53 -1.53
C MET A 106 7.48 -8.63 -2.35
N TYR A 107 6.69 -9.58 -2.86
CA TYR A 107 7.17 -10.66 -3.72
C TYR A 107 7.71 -10.10 -5.04
N LEU A 108 6.93 -9.25 -5.74
CA LEU A 108 7.36 -8.61 -6.98
C LEU A 108 8.61 -7.77 -6.78
N ALA A 109 8.66 -6.98 -5.71
CA ALA A 109 9.84 -6.20 -5.33
C ALA A 109 11.04 -7.05 -4.87
N SER A 110 10.86 -8.34 -4.61
CA SER A 110 11.95 -9.28 -4.31
C SER A 110 12.35 -10.13 -5.52
N ARG A 111 11.51 -10.20 -6.56
CA ARG A 111 11.79 -10.88 -7.82
C ARG A 111 12.54 -10.00 -8.83
N TYR A 112 12.14 -8.73 -8.98
CA TYR A 112 12.71 -7.75 -9.93
C TYR A 112 13.42 -6.59 -9.22
#